data_AF-J9VLN7-F1
#
_entry.id   AF-J9VLN7-F1
#
_cell.length_a   1.000
_cell.length_b   1.000
_cell.length_c   1.000
_cell.angle_alpha   90.00
_cell.angle_beta   90.00
_cell.angle_gamma   90.00
#
_symmetry.space_group_name_H-M   'P 1'
#
loop_
_entity.id
_entity.type
_entity.pdbx_description
1 polymer ?
#
loop_
_entity_poly.entity_id
_entity_poly.type
_entity_poly.pdbx_seq_one_letter_code
_entity_poly.pdbx_strand_id
1 'polypeptide(L)'
;MSSSFRPLAPITRPLLRRAYAAASKPSGGNPHLHQPADSRSEVLRNTLYPHDSYAPTSSSPTGSYHPDYLERLQAVIPSAEAYETIERAWQLYQRELREARKVALDAKYKSMVEACDELERITNPENGGPESADGKGGLYHRQVYNLAVASVRQAHRRGEQPKGKKTLEQRWLETRVEGLVPREAWVPVESRGKGWNYDWQRPGA
;
A
#
# COMPACT_ATOMS: atom_id res chain seq x y z
N MET A 1 -17.02 42.11 -27.42
CA MET A 1 -16.29 42.47 -26.19
C MET A 1 -17.30 42.98 -25.16
N SER A 2 -17.68 42.15 -24.21
CA SER A 2 -18.34 42.60 -22.97
C SER A 2 -18.15 41.49 -21.94
N SER A 3 -17.10 41.62 -21.13
CA SER A 3 -16.79 40.73 -20.03
C SER A 3 -17.58 41.19 -18.80
N SER A 4 -18.67 40.52 -18.49
CA SER A 4 -19.36 40.66 -17.21
C SER A 4 -18.53 39.95 -16.13
N PHE A 5 -17.74 40.72 -15.38
CA PHE A 5 -17.08 40.22 -14.18
C PHE A 5 -18.14 39.87 -13.13
N ARG A 6 -18.33 38.58 -12.88
CA ARG A 6 -19.17 38.08 -11.78
C ARG A 6 -18.40 38.30 -10.47
N PRO A 7 -18.95 39.01 -9.47
CA PRO A 7 -18.26 39.21 -8.21
C PRO A 7 -18.06 37.86 -7.51
N LEU A 8 -16.82 37.58 -7.10
CA LEU A 8 -16.49 36.44 -6.25
C LEU A 8 -17.29 36.58 -4.95
N ALA A 9 -18.19 35.63 -4.69
CA ALA A 9 -18.88 35.55 -3.41
C ALA A 9 -17.82 35.43 -2.30
N PRO A 10 -17.94 36.18 -1.19
CA PRO A 10 -17.01 36.06 -0.09
C PRO A 10 -17.04 34.62 0.43
N ILE A 11 -15.86 33.99 0.48
CA ILE A 11 -15.65 32.70 1.12
C ILE A 11 -15.92 32.90 2.62
N THR A 12 -17.19 32.74 2.99
CA THR A 12 -17.57 32.62 4.39
C THR A 12 -17.08 31.25 4.83
N ARG A 13 -15.89 31.22 5.42
CA ARG A 13 -15.45 30.04 6.18
C ARG A 13 -16.58 29.75 7.18
N PRO A 14 -17.17 28.54 7.21
CA PRO A 14 -18.12 28.22 8.25
C PRO A 14 -17.37 28.38 9.56
N LEU A 15 -17.74 29.41 10.33
CA LEU A 15 -17.31 29.52 11.71
C LEU A 15 -17.81 28.23 12.35
N LEU A 16 -16.88 27.31 12.65
CA LEU A 16 -17.15 26.17 13.51
C LEU A 16 -17.67 26.77 14.81
N ARG A 17 -19.00 26.86 14.93
CA ARG A 17 -19.64 27.21 16.18
C ARG A 17 -19.23 26.11 17.14
N ARG A 18 -18.33 26.45 18.05
CA ARG A 18 -17.98 25.61 19.19
C ARG A 18 -19.29 25.42 19.97
N ALA A 19 -19.97 24.30 19.74
CA ALA A 19 -21.13 23.92 20.52
C ALA A 19 -20.58 23.52 21.89
N TYR A 20 -20.56 24.46 22.82
CA TYR A 20 -20.35 24.18 24.24
C TYR A 20 -21.47 23.23 24.66
N ALA A 21 -21.10 22.16 25.37
CA ALA A 21 -22.03 21.15 25.87
C ALA A 21 -23.14 21.82 26.70
N ALA A 22 -24.33 21.95 26.10
CA ALA A 22 -25.55 22.24 26.84
C ALA A 22 -26.03 20.90 27.43
N ALA A 23 -26.13 20.83 28.75
CA ALA A 23 -26.72 19.68 29.43
C ALA A 23 -28.14 19.44 28.89
N SER A 24 -28.37 18.27 28.29
CA SER A 24 -29.71 17.88 27.87
C SER A 24 -30.57 17.71 29.11
N LYS A 25 -31.64 18.49 29.22
CA LYS A 25 -32.69 18.23 30.22
C LYS A 25 -33.31 16.87 29.89
N PRO A 26 -33.40 15.93 30.85
CA PRO A 26 -34.06 14.66 30.59
C PRO A 26 -35.57 14.91 30.48
N SER A 27 -36.07 14.94 29.25
CA SER A 27 -37.49 14.77 28.98
C SER A 27 -37.86 13.35 29.36
N GLY A 28 -38.86 13.17 30.22
CA GLY A 28 -39.19 11.93 30.92
C GLY A 28 -39.39 10.73 30.00
N GLY A 29 -38.32 9.95 29.84
CA GLY A 29 -38.26 8.73 29.06
C GLY A 29 -37.31 7.72 29.71
N ASN A 30 -37.60 6.44 29.49
CA ASN A 30 -37.03 5.29 30.19
C ASN A 30 -35.47 5.33 30.25
N PRO A 31 -34.84 5.38 31.44
CA PRO A 31 -33.40 5.65 31.60
C PRO A 31 -32.48 4.55 31.04
N HIS A 32 -33.00 3.36 30.70
CA HIS A 32 -32.26 2.28 30.06
C HIS A 32 -32.16 2.39 28.53
N LEU A 33 -32.90 3.31 27.88
CA LEU A 33 -32.83 3.57 26.44
C LEU A 33 -32.01 4.82 26.09
N HIS A 34 -31.44 5.50 27.07
CA HIS A 34 -30.55 6.64 26.86
C HIS A 34 -29.17 6.14 26.38
N GLN A 35 -29.09 5.63 25.16
CA GLN A 35 -27.84 5.75 24.42
C GLN A 35 -27.72 7.23 24.07
N PRO A 36 -26.81 8.00 24.71
CA PRO A 36 -26.50 9.32 24.17
C PRO A 36 -26.11 9.07 22.72
N ALA A 37 -26.81 9.70 21.78
CA ALA A 37 -26.33 9.75 20.41
C ALA A 37 -24.90 10.28 20.50
N ASP A 38 -23.92 9.39 20.33
CA ASP A 38 -22.54 9.72 20.60
C ASP A 38 -22.22 10.89 19.67
N SER A 39 -21.89 12.05 20.25
CA SER A 39 -21.58 13.26 19.49
C SER A 39 -20.55 13.00 18.39
N ARG A 40 -19.65 12.02 18.60
CA ARG A 40 -18.71 11.54 17.60
C ARG A 40 -19.41 10.76 16.47
N SER A 41 -20.39 9.92 16.79
CA SER A 41 -21.19 9.21 15.79
C SER A 41 -22.04 10.16 14.95
N GLU A 42 -22.57 11.25 15.52
CA GLU A 42 -23.30 12.27 14.78
C GLU A 42 -22.37 13.12 13.90
N VAL A 43 -21.19 13.50 14.40
CA VAL A 43 -20.16 14.16 13.58
C VAL A 43 -19.73 13.26 12.43
N LEU A 44 -19.48 11.97 12.68
CA LEU A 44 -19.14 11.00 11.63
C LEU A 44 -20.27 10.86 10.61
N ARG A 45 -21.52 10.75 11.07
CA ARG A 45 -22.70 10.72 10.21
C ARG A 45 -22.79 11.98 9.34
N ASN A 46 -22.54 13.15 9.90
CA ASN A 46 -22.58 14.43 9.19
C ASN A 46 -21.39 14.62 8.25
N THR A 47 -20.25 13.97 8.48
CA THR A 47 -19.12 13.97 7.54
C THR A 47 -19.31 13.03 6.37
N LEU A 48 -19.88 11.84 6.62
CA LEU A 48 -20.12 10.82 5.59
C LEU A 48 -21.38 11.15 4.77
N TYR A 49 -22.39 11.69 5.44
CA TYR A 49 -23.67 12.11 4.88
C TYR A 49 -23.96 13.53 5.34
N PRO A 50 -23.31 14.55 4.75
CA PRO A 50 -23.64 15.94 5.02
C PRO A 50 -25.14 16.17 4.92
N HIS A 51 -25.74 16.92 5.85
CA HIS A 51 -27.18 17.25 5.76
C HIS A 51 -27.53 17.97 4.46
N ASP A 52 -26.54 18.62 3.86
CA ASP A 52 -26.60 19.27 2.56
C ASP A 52 -26.41 18.28 1.40
N SER A 53 -26.55 16.95 1.59
CA SER A 53 -26.23 15.95 0.57
C SER A 53 -26.93 16.18 -0.77
N TYR A 54 -28.12 16.77 -0.78
CA TYR A 54 -28.87 17.05 -2.00
C TYR A 54 -28.65 18.45 -2.55
N ALA A 55 -27.82 19.26 -1.91
CA ALA A 55 -27.54 20.61 -2.39
C ALA A 55 -26.46 20.61 -3.47
N PRO A 56 -26.59 21.54 -4.43
CA PRO A 56 -25.70 21.62 -5.58
C PRO A 56 -24.24 21.97 -5.24
N THR A 57 -23.98 22.55 -4.07
CA THR A 57 -22.64 22.90 -3.58
C THR A 57 -22.05 21.86 -2.64
N SER A 58 -22.72 20.73 -2.45
CA SER A 58 -22.34 19.70 -1.49
C SER A 58 -21.20 18.83 -1.98
N SER A 59 -20.26 18.51 -1.08
CA SER A 59 -19.19 17.55 -1.31
C SER A 59 -19.60 16.10 -0.96
N SER A 60 -20.89 15.84 -0.76
CA SER A 60 -21.40 14.52 -0.36
C SER A 60 -21.23 13.50 -1.49
N PRO A 61 -20.61 12.33 -1.24
CA PRO A 61 -20.43 11.29 -2.24
C PRO A 61 -21.73 10.53 -2.56
N THR A 62 -22.78 10.71 -1.75
CA THR A 62 -24.07 9.98 -1.85
C THR A 62 -25.23 10.85 -2.32
N GLY A 63 -24.94 12.12 -2.61
CA GLY A 63 -25.87 13.10 -3.12
C GLY A 63 -25.89 13.17 -4.63
N SER A 64 -27.08 13.13 -5.21
CA SER A 64 -27.41 13.49 -6.59
C SER A 64 -26.40 14.41 -7.28
N TYR A 65 -25.97 14.02 -8.49
CA TYR A 65 -25.37 14.87 -9.54
C TYR A 65 -25.15 16.34 -9.11
N HIS A 66 -23.90 16.71 -8.81
CA HIS A 66 -23.53 18.13 -8.70
C HIS A 66 -24.02 18.81 -9.99
N PRO A 67 -24.84 19.88 -9.96
CA PRO A 67 -25.44 20.41 -11.18
C PRO A 67 -24.39 20.89 -12.17
N ASP A 68 -23.31 21.48 -11.67
CA ASP A 68 -22.18 21.94 -12.50
C ASP A 68 -21.22 20.80 -12.91
N TYR A 69 -21.54 19.53 -12.60
CA TYR A 69 -20.68 18.39 -12.99
C TYR A 69 -20.46 18.35 -14.51
N LEU A 70 -21.53 18.57 -15.28
CA LEU A 70 -21.44 18.62 -16.73
C LEU A 70 -20.61 19.80 -17.22
N GLU A 71 -20.75 20.98 -16.60
CA GLU A 71 -19.95 22.17 -16.94
C GLU A 71 -18.46 21.94 -16.63
N ARG A 72 -18.15 21.31 -15.47
CA ARG A 72 -16.78 20.93 -15.09
C ARG A 72 -16.20 19.87 -16.02
N LEU A 73 -16.98 18.87 -16.41
CA LEU A 73 -16.56 17.88 -17.38
C LEU A 73 -16.28 18.52 -18.74
N GLN A 74 -17.16 19.40 -19.23
CA GLN A 74 -16.97 20.11 -20.49
C GLN A 74 -15.76 21.05 -20.46
N ALA A 75 -15.41 21.62 -19.29
CA ALA A 75 -14.21 22.44 -19.14
C ALA A 75 -12.91 21.63 -19.27
N VAL A 76 -12.93 20.35 -18.84
CA VAL A 76 -11.74 19.47 -18.86
C VAL A 76 -11.67 18.63 -20.13
N ILE A 77 -12.81 18.19 -20.64
CA ILE A 77 -12.94 17.30 -21.79
C ILE A 77 -13.43 18.13 -22.99
N PRO A 78 -12.58 18.38 -23.99
CA PRO A 78 -12.95 19.20 -25.15
C PRO A 78 -14.06 18.57 -26.00
N SER A 79 -14.06 17.23 -26.13
CA SER A 79 -15.05 16.47 -26.89
C SER A 79 -15.10 15.00 -26.43
N ALA A 80 -16.21 14.30 -26.75
CA ALA A 80 -16.34 12.87 -26.47
C ALA A 80 -15.28 12.03 -27.22
N GLU A 81 -15.00 12.40 -28.48
CA GLU A 81 -13.97 11.74 -29.28
C GLU A 81 -12.57 11.91 -28.68
N ALA A 82 -12.26 13.10 -28.13
CA ALA A 82 -10.99 13.34 -27.44
C ALA A 82 -10.86 12.45 -26.19
N TYR A 83 -11.93 12.33 -25.40
CA TYR A 83 -11.96 11.44 -24.24
C TYR A 83 -11.70 9.98 -24.64
N GLU A 84 -12.43 9.44 -25.63
CA GLU A 84 -12.25 8.06 -26.10
C GLU A 84 -10.83 7.81 -26.65
N THR A 85 -10.22 8.84 -27.24
CA THR A 85 -8.87 8.75 -27.79
C THR A 85 -7.84 8.72 -26.68
N ILE A 86 -7.98 9.57 -25.65
CA ILE A 86 -7.13 9.57 -24.46
C ILE A 86 -7.25 8.22 -23.74
N GLU A 87 -8.47 7.71 -23.58
CA GLU A 87 -8.70 6.43 -22.90
C GLU A 87 -8.07 5.26 -23.67
N ARG A 88 -8.29 5.18 -24.99
CA ARG A 88 -7.66 4.15 -25.83
C ARG A 88 -6.14 4.23 -25.81
N ALA A 89 -5.58 5.43 -25.92
CA ALA A 89 -4.13 5.65 -25.85
C ALA A 89 -3.56 5.23 -24.48
N TRP A 90 -4.25 5.57 -23.39
CA TRP A 90 -3.86 5.16 -22.04
C TRP A 90 -3.90 3.65 -21.85
N GLN A 91 -4.96 2.98 -22.31
CA GLN A 91 -5.07 1.52 -22.25
C GLN A 91 -3.97 0.82 -23.07
N LEU A 92 -3.64 1.35 -24.25
CA LEU A 92 -2.54 0.86 -25.08
C LEU A 92 -1.20 1.03 -24.37
N TYR A 93 -0.92 2.20 -23.83
CA TYR A 93 0.30 2.46 -23.04
C TYR A 93 0.42 1.54 -21.82
N GLN A 94 -0.67 1.31 -21.08
CA GLN A 94 -0.70 0.37 -19.96
C GLN A 94 -0.45 -1.07 -20.40
N ARG A 95 -0.91 -1.46 -21.60
CA ARG A 95 -0.59 -2.76 -22.18
C ARG A 95 0.90 -2.87 -22.51
N GLU A 96 1.48 -1.87 -23.16
CA GLU A 96 2.91 -1.84 -23.50
C GLU A 96 3.78 -1.92 -22.24
N LEU A 97 3.45 -1.18 -21.17
CA LEU A 97 4.16 -1.25 -19.89
C LEU A 97 4.10 -2.66 -19.27
N ARG A 98 2.95 -3.35 -19.37
CA ARG A 98 2.81 -4.73 -18.88
C ARG A 98 3.63 -5.70 -19.72
N GLU A 99 3.61 -5.57 -21.04
CA GLU A 99 4.38 -6.41 -21.96
C GLU A 99 5.89 -6.21 -21.74
N ALA A 100 6.36 -4.97 -21.64
CA ALA A 100 7.76 -4.66 -21.35
C ALA A 100 8.22 -5.25 -20.00
N ARG A 101 7.38 -5.13 -18.95
CA ARG A 101 7.66 -5.73 -17.64
C ARG A 101 7.73 -7.25 -17.73
N LYS A 102 6.83 -7.88 -18.48
CA LYS A 102 6.82 -9.34 -18.69
C LYS A 102 8.10 -9.80 -19.39
N VAL A 103 8.50 -9.14 -20.48
CA VAL A 103 9.74 -9.44 -21.19
C VAL A 103 10.96 -9.32 -20.27
N ALA A 104 11.03 -8.25 -19.47
CA ALA A 104 12.13 -8.07 -18.52
C ALA A 104 12.16 -9.15 -17.41
N LEU A 105 10.99 -9.57 -16.91
CA LEU A 105 10.89 -10.65 -15.93
C LEU A 105 11.27 -12.01 -16.54
N ASP A 106 10.80 -12.30 -17.75
CA ASP A 106 11.12 -13.53 -18.48
C ASP A 106 12.63 -13.62 -18.75
N ALA A 107 13.28 -12.51 -19.12
CA ALA A 107 14.73 -12.48 -19.31
C ALA A 107 15.50 -12.76 -18.00
N LYS A 108 15.09 -12.15 -16.88
CA LYS A 108 15.67 -12.41 -15.56
C LYS A 108 15.48 -13.87 -15.13
N TYR A 109 14.29 -14.42 -15.39
CA TYR A 109 13.99 -15.82 -15.09
C TYR A 109 14.85 -16.78 -15.90
N LYS A 110 14.99 -16.55 -17.21
CA LYS A 110 15.87 -17.36 -18.08
C LYS A 110 17.31 -17.34 -17.60
N SER A 111 17.85 -16.15 -17.30
CA SER A 111 19.20 -16.02 -16.77
C SER A 111 19.38 -16.76 -15.43
N MET A 112 18.36 -16.77 -14.56
CA MET A 112 18.38 -17.54 -13.31
C MET A 112 18.39 -19.06 -13.57
N VAL A 113 17.60 -19.54 -14.52
CA VAL A 113 17.58 -20.97 -14.91
C VAL A 113 18.93 -21.39 -15.47
N GLU A 114 19.50 -20.60 -16.39
CA GLU A 114 20.83 -20.87 -16.96
C GLU A 114 21.91 -20.96 -15.88
N ALA A 115 21.88 -20.06 -14.88
CA ALA A 115 22.81 -20.08 -13.76
C ALA A 115 22.63 -21.31 -12.85
N CYS A 116 21.37 -21.73 -12.60
CA CYS A 116 21.08 -22.97 -11.85
C CYS A 116 21.57 -24.20 -12.61
N ASP A 117 21.34 -24.27 -13.92
CA ASP A 117 21.81 -25.38 -14.77
C ASP A 117 23.34 -25.45 -14.79
N GLU A 118 24.02 -24.30 -14.88
CA GLU A 118 25.49 -24.24 -14.78
C GLU A 118 25.99 -24.70 -13.41
N LEU A 119 25.35 -24.24 -12.33
CA LEU A 119 25.70 -24.67 -10.97
C LEU A 119 25.51 -26.18 -10.80
N GLU A 120 24.42 -26.75 -11.32
CA GLU A 120 24.17 -28.19 -11.31
C GLU A 120 25.27 -28.94 -12.08
N ARG A 121 25.63 -28.48 -13.28
CA ARG A 121 26.72 -29.10 -14.08
C ARG A 121 28.04 -29.14 -13.31
N ILE A 122 28.41 -28.05 -12.65
CA ILE A 122 29.68 -27.94 -11.89
C ILE A 122 29.63 -28.76 -10.59
N THR A 123 28.48 -28.78 -9.92
CA THR A 123 28.36 -29.34 -8.55
C THR A 123 27.87 -30.78 -8.52
N ASN A 124 27.37 -31.32 -9.64
CA ASN A 124 26.95 -32.71 -9.72
C ASN A 124 28.13 -33.64 -9.37
N PRO A 125 27.98 -34.51 -8.34
CA PRO A 125 29.04 -35.42 -7.92
C PRO A 125 29.50 -36.37 -9.03
N GLU A 126 28.64 -36.72 -10.00
CA GLU A 126 28.96 -37.57 -11.15
C GLU A 126 29.97 -36.91 -12.10
N ASN A 127 29.99 -35.58 -12.16
CA ASN A 127 30.91 -34.80 -13.00
C ASN A 127 32.26 -34.52 -12.31
N GLY A 128 32.52 -35.09 -11.13
CA GLY A 128 33.76 -34.86 -10.37
C GLY A 128 33.83 -33.49 -9.70
N GLY A 129 32.66 -32.90 -9.36
CA GLY A 129 32.59 -31.64 -8.65
C GLY A 129 33.33 -31.65 -7.29
N PRO A 130 33.65 -30.47 -6.72
CA PRO A 130 34.51 -30.34 -5.53
C PRO A 130 33.98 -31.07 -4.29
N GLU A 131 32.67 -31.33 -4.21
CA GLU A 131 32.03 -32.04 -3.09
C GLU A 131 31.86 -33.56 -3.34
N SER A 132 32.23 -34.06 -4.53
CA SER A 132 32.14 -35.48 -4.90
C SER A 132 33.05 -36.35 -4.03
N ALA A 133 34.22 -35.84 -3.64
CA ALA A 133 35.17 -36.54 -2.76
C ALA A 133 34.63 -36.73 -1.33
N ASP A 134 33.75 -35.84 -0.86
CA ASP A 134 33.20 -35.84 0.50
C ASP A 134 31.89 -36.65 0.63
N GLY A 135 31.34 -37.16 -0.48
CA GLY A 135 30.06 -37.89 -0.50
C GLY A 135 28.84 -37.05 -0.11
N LYS A 136 28.99 -35.72 -0.06
CA LYS A 136 27.89 -34.78 0.24
C LYS A 136 27.28 -34.37 -1.09
N GLY A 137 25.96 -34.53 -1.24
CA GLY A 137 25.25 -34.14 -2.47
C GLY A 137 25.55 -32.68 -2.83
N GLY A 138 25.74 -32.41 -4.13
CA GLY A 138 26.26 -31.14 -4.63
C GLY A 138 25.53 -29.89 -4.12
N LEU A 139 26.28 -28.78 -4.05
CA LEU A 139 25.84 -27.48 -3.55
C LEU A 139 24.47 -27.01 -4.06
N TYR A 140 24.14 -27.25 -5.34
CA TYR A 140 22.82 -26.92 -5.90
C TYR A 140 21.68 -27.63 -5.16
N HIS A 141 21.74 -28.96 -5.05
CA HIS A 141 20.71 -29.75 -4.36
C HIS A 141 20.60 -29.38 -2.88
N ARG A 142 21.73 -29.05 -2.23
CA ARG A 142 21.73 -28.56 -0.86
C ARG A 142 21.03 -27.21 -0.72
N GLN A 143 21.23 -26.29 -1.65
CA GLN A 143 20.55 -24.99 -1.65
C GLN A 143 19.05 -25.14 -1.90
N VAL A 144 18.64 -25.96 -2.88
CA VAL A 144 17.23 -26.28 -3.14
C VAL A 144 16.57 -26.90 -1.90
N TYR A 145 17.24 -27.87 -1.27
CA TYR A 145 16.78 -28.47 -0.02
C TYR A 145 16.66 -27.44 1.12
N ASN A 146 17.68 -26.60 1.30
CA ASN A 146 17.65 -25.55 2.32
C ASN A 146 16.47 -24.58 2.11
N LEU A 147 16.22 -24.15 0.87
CA LEU A 147 15.09 -23.29 0.54
C LEU A 147 13.74 -23.98 0.79
N ALA A 148 13.60 -25.24 0.39
CA ALA A 148 12.37 -26.02 0.64
C ALA A 148 12.10 -26.17 2.15
N VAL A 149 13.15 -26.44 2.94
CA VAL A 149 13.07 -26.66 4.39
C VAL A 149 13.05 -25.35 5.19
N ALA A 150 13.47 -24.22 4.61
CA ALA A 150 13.48 -22.92 5.28
C ALA A 150 12.08 -22.51 5.76
N SER A 151 11.05 -22.73 4.94
CA SER A 151 9.64 -22.46 5.30
C SER A 151 9.19 -23.27 6.52
N VAL A 152 9.58 -24.55 6.59
CA VAL A 152 9.27 -25.48 7.69
C VAL A 152 10.02 -25.07 8.96
N ARG A 153 11.32 -24.75 8.85
CA ARG A 153 12.13 -24.26 9.98
C ARG A 153 11.59 -22.96 10.56
N GLN A 154 11.06 -22.07 9.72
CA GLN A 154 10.40 -20.85 10.18
C GLN A 154 9.09 -21.13 10.92
N ALA A 155 8.29 -22.08 10.46
CA ALA A 155 7.07 -22.49 11.16
C ALA A 155 7.38 -23.04 12.56
N HIS A 156 8.43 -23.85 12.70
CA HIS A 156 8.89 -24.34 14.00
C HIS A 156 9.37 -23.20 14.93
N ARG A 157 10.14 -22.23 14.41
CA ARG A 157 10.58 -21.05 15.19
C ARG A 157 9.43 -20.17 15.66
N ARG A 158 8.29 -20.15 14.96
CA ARG A 158 7.10 -19.42 15.45
C ARG A 158 6.49 -20.08 16.70
N GLY A 159 6.63 -21.39 16.87
CA GLY A 159 6.15 -22.14 18.04
C GLY A 159 7.07 -22.03 19.25
N GLU A 160 8.38 -21.91 19.04
CA GLU A 160 9.38 -21.76 20.11
C GLU A 160 9.74 -20.29 20.35
N GLN A 161 8.80 -19.53 20.92
CA GLN A 161 9.10 -18.18 21.39
C GLN A 161 9.87 -18.25 22.72
N PRO A 162 11.07 -17.66 22.84
CA PRO A 162 11.81 -17.65 24.10
C PRO A 162 10.97 -16.93 25.16
N LYS A 163 10.73 -17.61 26.29
CA LYS A 163 10.03 -17.03 27.44
C LYS A 163 10.93 -15.96 28.07
N GLY A 164 10.59 -14.67 27.91
CA GLY A 164 11.31 -13.55 28.52
C GLY A 164 11.26 -12.25 27.70
N LYS A 165 11.96 -11.22 28.19
CA LYS A 165 12.14 -9.96 27.44
C LYS A 165 13.19 -10.18 26.34
N LYS A 166 12.75 -10.13 25.08
CA LYS A 166 13.64 -10.26 23.91
C LYS A 166 14.68 -9.15 23.88
N THR A 167 15.94 -9.52 23.65
CA THR A 167 17.05 -8.56 23.43
C THR A 167 16.82 -7.75 22.14
N LEU A 168 17.49 -6.60 22.00
CA LEU A 168 17.41 -5.78 20.78
C LEU A 168 17.85 -6.57 19.54
N GLU A 169 18.87 -7.41 19.66
CA GLU A 169 19.32 -8.30 18.58
C GLU A 169 18.29 -9.36 18.20
N GLN A 170 17.64 -9.99 19.19
CA GLN A 170 16.60 -11.00 18.94
C GLN A 170 15.41 -10.37 18.21
N ARG A 171 14.99 -9.17 18.62
CA ARG A 171 13.93 -8.43 17.92
C ARG A 171 14.34 -8.08 16.49
N TRP A 172 15.59 -7.68 16.28
CA TRP A 172 16.11 -7.38 14.94
C TRP A 172 16.12 -8.61 14.03
N LEU A 173 16.58 -9.77 14.51
CA LEU A 173 16.56 -11.03 13.75
C LEU A 173 15.14 -11.48 13.43
N GLU A 174 14.21 -11.37 14.39
CA GLU A 174 12.80 -11.72 14.17
C GLU A 174 12.12 -10.87 13.11
N THR A 175 12.53 -9.62 12.93
CA THR A 175 11.96 -8.76 11.88
C THR A 175 12.42 -9.12 10.47
N ARG A 176 13.50 -9.89 10.34
CA ARG A 176 14.10 -10.29 9.05
C ARG A 176 13.91 -11.78 8.81
N VAL A 177 12.64 -12.18 8.72
CA VAL A 177 12.27 -13.54 8.35
C VAL A 177 12.76 -13.81 6.93
N GLU A 178 13.46 -14.92 6.73
CA GLU A 178 13.97 -15.33 5.42
C GLU A 178 12.81 -15.52 4.42
N GLY A 179 12.98 -15.07 3.18
CA GLY A 179 11.91 -15.05 2.18
C GLY A 179 10.93 -13.88 2.27
N LEU A 180 10.97 -13.07 3.33
CA LEU A 180 10.26 -11.79 3.42
C LEU A 180 11.20 -10.62 3.15
N VAL A 181 10.68 -9.60 2.48
CA VAL A 181 11.43 -8.36 2.24
C VAL A 181 11.72 -7.67 3.58
N PRO A 182 12.97 -7.22 3.83
CA PRO A 182 13.31 -6.52 5.07
C PRO A 182 12.45 -5.27 5.28
N ARG A 183 12.09 -4.99 6.54
CA ARG A 183 11.29 -3.80 6.89
C ARG A 183 11.99 -2.46 6.59
N GLU A 184 13.32 -2.47 6.51
CA GLU A 184 14.13 -1.30 6.16
C GLU A 184 14.09 -0.97 4.66
N ALA A 185 13.61 -1.90 3.82
CA ALA A 185 13.44 -1.65 2.38
C ALA A 185 12.18 -0.80 2.17
N TRP A 186 12.36 0.52 2.23
CA TRP A 186 11.26 1.48 2.08
C TRP A 186 10.75 1.56 0.65
N VAL A 187 9.46 1.89 0.53
CA VAL A 187 8.83 2.18 -0.76
C VAL A 187 9.32 3.53 -1.27
N PRO A 188 9.60 3.68 -2.58
CA PRO A 188 9.95 4.98 -3.16
C PRO A 188 8.90 6.05 -2.86
N VAL A 189 9.37 7.25 -2.54
CA VAL A 189 8.53 8.43 -2.25
C VAL A 189 8.81 9.55 -3.26
N GLU A 190 7.82 10.42 -3.48
CA GLU A 190 7.86 11.50 -4.49
C GLU A 190 9.06 12.44 -4.34
N SER A 191 9.45 12.77 -3.11
CA SER A 191 10.54 13.71 -2.82
C SER A 191 11.68 13.04 -2.06
N ARG A 192 12.91 13.50 -2.31
CA ARG A 192 14.09 13.05 -1.57
C ARG A 192 13.95 13.43 -0.10
N GLY A 193 13.82 12.43 0.76
CA GLY A 193 13.86 12.59 2.22
C GLY A 193 15.29 12.78 2.75
N LYS A 194 15.56 12.25 3.95
CA LYS A 194 16.88 12.30 4.61
C LYS A 194 18.01 11.62 3.82
N GLY A 195 17.69 10.89 2.75
CA GLY A 195 18.66 10.21 1.90
C GLY A 195 19.13 8.87 2.48
N TRP A 196 20.27 8.38 2.00
CA TRP A 196 20.88 7.13 2.47
C TRP A 196 21.63 7.33 3.79
N ASN A 197 21.50 6.39 4.72
CA ASN A 197 22.24 6.42 5.99
C ASN A 197 23.55 5.64 5.86
N TYR A 198 24.68 6.34 5.73
CA TYR A 198 26.01 5.73 5.63
C TYR A 198 26.53 5.21 6.97
N ASP A 199 26.05 5.75 8.09
CA ASP A 199 26.48 5.38 9.44
C ASP A 199 25.62 4.25 10.03
N TRP A 200 24.93 3.47 9.18
CA TRP A 200 24.06 2.40 9.65
C TRP A 200 24.87 1.29 10.34
N GLN A 201 24.53 0.99 11.59
CA GLN A 201 25.09 -0.10 12.37
C GLN A 201 24.00 -1.10 12.75
N ARG A 202 24.36 -2.39 12.83
CA ARG A 202 23.45 -3.44 13.28
C ARG A 202 23.04 -3.17 14.73
N PRO A 203 21.73 -3.07 15.05
CA PRO A 203 21.28 -2.88 16.42
C PRO A 203 21.74 -4.04 17.32
N GLY A 204 22.53 -3.72 18.35
CA GLY A 204 23.09 -4.68 19.30
C GLY A 204 24.46 -5.26 18.92
N ALA A 205 25.11 -4.73 17.86
CA ALA A 205 26.54 -4.90 17.62
C ALA A 205 27.40 -4.05 18.57
#